data_AF-A0A4Y2B603-F1
#
_entry.id   AF-A0A4Y2B603-F1
#
_cell.length_a   1.000
_cell.length_b   1.000
_cell.length_c   1.000
_cell.angle_alpha   90.00
_cell.angle_beta   90.00
_cell.angle_gamma   90.00
#
_symmetry.space_group_name_H-M   'P 1'
#
loop_
_entity.id
_entity.type
_entity.pdbx_description
1 polymer ?
#
loop_
_entity_poly.entity_id
_entity_poly.type
_entity_poly.pdbx_seq_one_letter_code
_entity_poly.pdbx_strand_id
1 'polypeptide(L)'
;TIECLTKNSFKCDNNSCVSEEKVCDGVKDCKNGADEIGCETGVLAIKGVPEAREEAVSWLKQKRTAAWGWRENTPRAVVALYLASAATFNGTVLEEELMAKQTALKTAVAQLRPSLTNSELSMFINALLVTCHSPRQFYGNNLVKRLKEQVEEAGNFTHPLAYLALCNANESWPLKATSDINSILSSSSEYPFVKGILF
;
A
#
# COMPACT_ATOMS: atom_id res chain seq x y z
N THR A 1 -35.26 30.35 -10.69
CA THR A 1 -34.20 29.44 -10.19
C THR A 1 -32.87 30.07 -10.57
N ILE A 2 -31.94 30.30 -9.64
CA ILE A 2 -30.61 30.80 -10.01
C ILE A 2 -29.85 29.62 -10.63
N GLU A 3 -29.64 29.68 -11.94
CA GLU A 3 -28.64 28.89 -12.66
C GLU A 3 -27.33 29.66 -12.60
N CYS A 4 -26.26 29.00 -12.17
CA CYS A 4 -24.94 29.60 -12.22
C CYS A 4 -24.56 29.77 -13.70
N LEU A 5 -24.36 31.02 -14.12
CA LEU A 5 -24.25 31.43 -15.53
C LEU A 5 -22.95 30.97 -16.21
N THR A 6 -22.00 30.44 -15.44
CA THR A 6 -20.67 30.01 -15.90
C THR A 6 -20.58 28.50 -15.95
N LYS A 7 -20.11 27.95 -17.08
CA LYS A 7 -19.99 26.49 -17.32
C LYS A 7 -19.15 25.73 -16.28
N ASN A 8 -18.29 26.43 -15.53
CA ASN A 8 -17.38 25.86 -14.53
C ASN A 8 -17.70 26.43 -13.14
N SER A 9 -18.95 26.29 -12.70
CA SER A 9 -19.37 26.76 -11.38
C SER A 9 -20.23 25.74 -10.67
N PHE A 10 -19.97 25.59 -9.37
CA PHE A 10 -20.71 24.71 -8.48
C PHE A 10 -21.75 25.52 -7.70
N LYS A 11 -22.97 24.99 -7.63
CA LYS A 11 -24.09 25.64 -6.95
C LYS A 11 -24.18 25.18 -5.50
N CYS A 12 -24.04 26.12 -4.57
CA CYS A 12 -24.31 25.87 -3.16
C CYS A 12 -25.82 25.89 -2.86
N ASP A 13 -26.22 25.27 -1.75
CA ASP A 13 -27.62 25.18 -1.30
C ASP A 13 -28.32 26.54 -1.12
N ASN A 14 -27.58 27.61 -0.84
CA ASN A 14 -28.12 28.96 -0.65
C ASN A 14 -28.23 29.80 -1.93
N ASN A 15 -28.29 29.17 -3.11
CA ASN A 15 -28.28 29.84 -4.42
C ASN A 15 -27.03 30.73 -4.66
N SER A 16 -25.93 30.48 -3.97
CA SER A 16 -24.61 31.03 -4.30
C SER A 16 -23.86 30.08 -5.22
N CYS A 17 -22.93 30.62 -6.00
CA CYS A 17 -22.10 29.86 -6.93
C CYS A 17 -20.63 30.04 -6.57
N VAL A 18 -19.86 28.96 -6.57
CA VAL A 18 -18.40 28.97 -6.42
C VAL A 18 -17.76 28.46 -7.73
N SER A 19 -16.49 28.80 -7.95
CA SER A 19 -15.75 28.26 -9.10
C SER A 19 -15.60 26.75 -8.95
N GLU A 20 -15.60 25.99 -10.04
CA GLU A 20 -15.28 24.56 -9.99
C GLU A 20 -13.86 24.30 -9.45
N GLU A 21 -12.93 25.24 -9.64
CA GLU A 21 -11.58 25.19 -9.06
C GLU A 21 -11.55 25.34 -7.53
N LYS A 22 -12.66 25.79 -6.95
CA LYS A 22 -12.88 26.01 -5.52
C LYS A 22 -13.67 24.89 -4.87
N VAL A 23 -14.01 23.85 -5.63
CA VAL A 23 -14.62 22.63 -5.10
C VAL A 23 -13.49 21.69 -4.73
N CYS A 24 -13.51 21.17 -3.50
CA CYS A 24 -12.46 20.31 -2.95
C CYS A 24 -11.08 20.98 -2.87
N ASP A 25 -11.03 22.29 -2.67
CA ASP A 25 -9.77 23.01 -2.52
C ASP A 25 -9.27 23.06 -1.06
N GLY A 26 -10.03 22.43 -0.14
CA GLY A 26 -9.76 22.41 1.29
C GLY A 26 -10.24 23.67 2.01
N VAL A 27 -10.89 24.60 1.31
CA VAL A 27 -11.43 25.84 1.84
C VAL A 27 -12.95 25.82 1.73
N LYS A 28 -13.61 26.13 2.84
CA LYS A 28 -15.06 26.20 2.87
C LYS A 28 -15.56 27.49 2.19
N ASP A 29 -15.84 27.47 0.89
CA ASP A 29 -16.39 28.58 0.11
C ASP A 29 -17.93 28.59 0.10
N CYS A 30 -18.62 27.44 0.17
CA CYS A 30 -20.06 27.43 0.43
C CYS A 30 -20.34 27.70 1.93
N LYS A 31 -21.40 28.46 2.23
CA LYS A 31 -21.79 28.77 3.63
C LYS A 31 -21.99 27.52 4.50
N ASN A 32 -22.50 26.44 3.92
CA ASN A 32 -22.66 25.13 4.56
C ASN A 32 -21.46 24.19 4.34
N GLY A 33 -20.53 24.54 3.45
CA GLY A 33 -19.35 23.74 3.10
C GLY A 33 -19.63 22.62 2.12
N ALA A 34 -20.74 22.70 1.39
CA ALA A 34 -21.15 21.67 0.42
C ALA A 34 -20.13 21.45 -0.70
N ASP A 35 -19.33 22.47 -1.02
CA ASP A 35 -18.18 22.43 -1.93
C ASP A 35 -17.03 21.53 -1.44
N GLU A 36 -16.98 21.23 -0.14
CA GLU A 36 -15.96 20.38 0.48
C GLU A 36 -16.51 19.00 0.91
N ILE A 37 -17.79 18.71 0.62
CA ILE A 37 -18.43 17.45 0.98
C ILE A 37 -18.29 16.44 -0.16
N GLY A 38 -17.83 15.22 0.18
CA GLY A 38 -17.67 14.15 -0.81
C GLY A 38 -16.36 14.24 -1.61
N CYS A 39 -15.48 15.17 -1.24
CA CYS A 39 -14.14 15.28 -1.79
C CYS A 39 -13.27 14.11 -1.36
N GLU A 40 -12.48 13.58 -2.30
CA GLU A 40 -11.42 12.65 -1.96
C GLU A 40 -10.42 13.38 -1.06
N THR A 41 -10.12 12.84 0.13
CA THR A 41 -9.16 13.45 1.06
C THR A 41 -7.76 12.87 0.89
N GLY A 42 -6.72 13.67 1.13
CA GLY A 42 -5.34 13.23 1.09
C GLY A 42 -4.77 13.17 -0.33
N VAL A 43 -3.88 12.19 -0.60
CA VAL A 43 -3.14 12.10 -1.88
C VAL A 43 -4.05 12.00 -3.11
N LEU A 44 -5.26 11.45 -2.95
CA LEU A 44 -6.24 11.30 -4.02
C LEU A 44 -6.87 12.63 -4.47
N ALA A 45 -6.84 13.68 -3.61
CA ALA A 45 -7.31 15.02 -3.96
C ALA A 45 -6.43 15.74 -4.99
N ILE A 46 -5.19 15.25 -5.19
CA ILE A 46 -4.22 15.90 -6.07
C ILE A 46 -4.60 15.57 -7.52
N LYS A 47 -4.86 16.62 -8.32
CA LYS A 47 -5.17 16.50 -9.74
C LYS A 47 -4.13 15.65 -10.49
N GLY A 48 -4.59 14.66 -11.27
CA GLY A 48 -3.73 13.74 -12.01
C GLY A 48 -3.36 12.47 -11.25
N VAL A 49 -3.52 12.42 -9.92
CA VAL A 49 -3.21 11.22 -9.13
C VAL A 49 -4.18 10.06 -9.43
N PRO A 50 -5.50 10.27 -9.52
CA PRO A 50 -6.43 9.19 -9.87
C PRO A 50 -6.08 8.55 -11.23
N GLU A 51 -5.77 9.37 -12.24
CA GLU A 51 -5.42 8.92 -13.59
C GLU A 51 -4.09 8.16 -13.59
N ALA A 52 -3.07 8.67 -12.89
CA ALA A 52 -1.78 7.99 -12.75
C ALA A 52 -1.92 6.65 -12.01
N ARG A 53 -2.80 6.58 -10.99
CA ARG A 53 -3.12 5.34 -10.28
C ARG A 53 -3.74 4.32 -11.22
N GLU A 54 -4.73 4.72 -12.02
CA GLU A 54 -5.40 3.84 -12.97
C GLU A 54 -4.44 3.32 -14.05
N GLU A 55 -3.60 4.19 -14.62
CA GLU A 55 -2.59 3.81 -15.60
C GLU A 55 -1.60 2.80 -15.02
N ALA A 56 -1.09 3.07 -13.82
CA ALA A 56 -0.15 2.17 -13.13
C ALA A 56 -0.78 0.80 -12.82
N VAL A 57 -2.05 0.77 -12.39
CA VAL A 57 -2.80 -0.46 -12.15
C VAL A 57 -2.99 -1.26 -13.44
N SER A 58 -3.38 -0.59 -14.52
CA SER A 58 -3.56 -1.19 -15.84
C SER A 58 -2.26 -1.80 -16.35
N TRP A 59 -1.16 -1.03 -16.29
CA TRP A 59 0.18 -1.51 -16.63
C TRP A 59 0.58 -2.73 -15.80
N LEU A 60 0.37 -2.70 -14.48
CA LEU A 60 0.73 -3.81 -13.60
C LEU A 60 -0.05 -5.08 -13.94
N LYS A 61 -1.37 -4.98 -14.16
CA LYS A 61 -2.21 -6.11 -14.59
C LYS A 61 -1.76 -6.66 -15.96
N GLN A 62 -1.39 -5.80 -16.91
CA GLN A 62 -0.88 -6.21 -18.22
C GLN A 62 0.44 -6.99 -18.12
N LYS A 63 1.32 -6.68 -17.16
CA LYS A 63 2.57 -7.43 -16.95
C LYS A 63 2.37 -8.83 -16.37
N ARG A 64 1.15 -9.18 -15.94
CA ARG A 64 0.83 -10.52 -15.43
C ARG A 64 0.81 -11.54 -16.56
N THR A 65 1.63 -12.58 -16.43
CA THR A 65 1.64 -13.69 -17.40
C THR A 65 0.70 -14.82 -16.98
N ALA A 66 0.06 -15.49 -17.93
CA ALA A 66 -0.81 -16.64 -17.65
C ALA A 66 -0.06 -17.81 -16.99
N ALA A 67 1.21 -18.02 -17.35
CA ALA A 67 2.01 -19.13 -16.84
C ALA A 67 2.50 -18.90 -15.40
N TRP A 68 3.07 -17.73 -15.09
CA TRP A 68 3.82 -17.47 -13.85
C TRP A 68 3.40 -16.21 -13.10
N GLY A 69 2.30 -15.55 -13.50
CA GLY A 69 1.87 -14.29 -12.91
C GLY A 69 2.96 -13.22 -13.05
N TRP A 70 3.40 -12.65 -11.92
CA TRP A 70 4.53 -11.70 -11.82
C TRP A 70 5.84 -12.34 -11.33
N ARG A 71 5.97 -13.67 -11.42
CA ARG A 71 7.17 -14.42 -10.99
C ARG A 71 7.47 -14.13 -9.50
N GLU A 72 8.71 -13.77 -9.16
CA GLU A 72 9.11 -13.45 -7.77
C GLU A 72 8.45 -12.17 -7.23
N ASN A 73 7.91 -11.31 -8.11
CA ASN A 73 7.23 -10.09 -7.70
C ASN A 73 5.75 -10.30 -7.37
N THR A 74 5.21 -11.52 -7.45
CA THR A 74 3.78 -11.77 -7.15
C THR A 74 3.34 -11.23 -5.78
N PRO A 75 4.05 -11.46 -4.66
CA PRO A 75 3.66 -10.88 -3.37
C PRO A 75 3.65 -9.35 -3.39
N ARG A 76 4.61 -8.73 -4.09
CA ARG A 76 4.70 -7.27 -4.22
C ARG A 76 3.57 -6.69 -5.08
N ALA A 77 3.26 -7.33 -6.19
CA ALA A 77 2.16 -6.92 -7.07
C ALA A 77 0.80 -7.04 -6.37
N VAL A 78 0.59 -8.11 -5.60
CA VAL A 78 -0.62 -8.32 -4.79
C VAL A 78 -0.81 -7.20 -3.76
N VAL A 79 0.24 -6.88 -2.99
CA VAL A 79 0.20 -5.76 -2.04
C VAL A 79 -0.05 -4.43 -2.76
N ALA A 80 0.62 -4.19 -3.89
CA ALA A 80 0.43 -2.96 -4.66
C ALA A 80 -1.01 -2.80 -5.17
N LEU A 81 -1.63 -3.87 -5.69
CA LEU A 81 -3.03 -3.85 -6.14
C LEU A 81 -4.00 -3.59 -4.99
N TYR A 82 -3.77 -4.19 -3.82
CA TYR A 82 -4.57 -3.93 -2.62
C TYR A 82 -4.48 -2.47 -2.18
N LEU A 83 -3.26 -1.94 -2.04
CA LEU A 83 -3.02 -0.56 -1.60
C LEU A 83 -3.52 0.48 -2.61
N ALA A 84 -3.56 0.15 -3.90
CA ALA A 84 -4.14 0.97 -4.94
C ALA A 84 -5.69 0.87 -5.01
N SER A 85 -6.32 0.13 -4.10
CA SER A 85 -7.77 -0.17 -4.12
C SER A 85 -8.24 -0.83 -5.42
N ALA A 86 -7.34 -1.55 -6.11
CA ALA A 86 -7.57 -2.20 -7.40
C ALA A 86 -7.86 -3.70 -7.30
N ALA A 87 -7.72 -4.27 -6.10
CA ALA A 87 -8.08 -5.63 -5.72
C ALA A 87 -8.48 -5.66 -4.24
N THR A 88 -9.41 -6.54 -3.86
CA THR A 88 -9.91 -6.63 -2.47
C THR A 88 -9.62 -7.97 -1.80
N PHE A 89 -9.37 -9.02 -2.59
CA PHE A 89 -9.06 -10.38 -2.11
C PHE A 89 -10.13 -10.95 -1.14
N ASN A 90 -11.38 -10.57 -1.35
CA ASN A 90 -12.54 -11.01 -0.57
C ASN A 90 -13.16 -12.33 -1.06
N GLY A 91 -12.61 -12.94 -2.13
CA GLY A 91 -13.08 -14.18 -2.71
C GLY A 91 -14.18 -14.04 -3.76
N THR A 92 -14.58 -12.83 -4.17
CA THR A 92 -15.61 -12.65 -5.21
C THR A 92 -15.07 -12.69 -6.64
N VAL A 93 -13.77 -12.46 -6.82
CA VAL A 93 -13.11 -12.41 -8.14
C VAL A 93 -12.11 -13.57 -8.24
N LEU A 94 -12.38 -14.52 -9.14
CA LEU A 94 -11.54 -15.72 -9.34
C LEU A 94 -10.09 -15.38 -9.69
N GLU A 95 -9.87 -14.29 -10.43
CA GLU A 95 -8.52 -13.85 -10.77
C GLU A 95 -7.73 -13.42 -9.53
N GLU A 96 -8.36 -12.69 -8.60
CA GLU A 96 -7.78 -12.29 -7.32
C GLU A 96 -7.55 -13.50 -6.41
N GLU A 97 -8.48 -14.44 -6.38
CA GLU A 97 -8.32 -15.68 -5.63
C GLU A 97 -7.11 -16.47 -6.14
N LEU A 98 -6.94 -16.58 -7.46
CA LEU A 98 -5.77 -17.22 -8.06
C LEU A 98 -4.47 -16.52 -7.64
N MET A 99 -4.44 -15.18 -7.59
CA MET A 99 -3.27 -14.44 -7.11
C MET A 99 -2.98 -14.71 -5.63
N ALA A 100 -4.01 -14.79 -4.79
CA ALA A 100 -3.87 -15.13 -3.38
C ALA A 100 -3.33 -16.56 -3.20
N LYS A 101 -3.86 -17.55 -3.94
CA LYS A 101 -3.36 -18.94 -3.91
C LYS A 101 -1.92 -19.04 -4.41
N GLN A 102 -1.55 -18.33 -5.47
CA GLN A 102 -0.17 -18.26 -5.95
C GLN A 102 0.78 -17.67 -4.90
N THR A 103 0.34 -16.63 -4.19
CA THR A 103 1.11 -16.01 -3.08
C THR A 103 1.31 -16.99 -1.93
N ALA A 104 0.25 -17.69 -1.51
CA ALA A 104 0.34 -18.73 -0.48
C ALA A 104 1.30 -19.85 -0.92
N LEU A 105 1.15 -20.39 -2.14
CA LEU A 105 2.03 -21.44 -2.66
C LEU A 105 3.50 -20.99 -2.68
N LYS A 106 3.79 -19.79 -3.18
CA LYS A 106 5.15 -19.22 -3.19
C LYS A 106 5.72 -19.08 -1.79
N THR A 107 4.91 -18.63 -0.84
CA THR A 107 5.33 -18.52 0.57
C THR A 107 5.65 -19.89 1.16
N ALA A 108 4.83 -20.91 0.89
CA ALA A 108 5.06 -22.27 1.36
C ALA A 108 6.35 -22.88 0.76
N VAL A 109 6.56 -22.73 -0.55
CA VAL A 109 7.80 -23.16 -1.22
C VAL A 109 9.01 -22.42 -0.65
N ALA A 110 8.89 -21.12 -0.39
CA ALA A 110 9.97 -20.32 0.16
C ALA A 110 10.42 -20.79 1.56
N GLN A 111 9.51 -21.34 2.37
CA GLN A 111 9.85 -21.89 3.69
C GLN A 111 10.70 -23.16 3.62
N LEU A 112 10.67 -23.89 2.50
CA LEU A 112 11.49 -25.09 2.28
C LEU A 112 12.92 -24.76 1.83
N ARG A 113 13.20 -23.49 1.50
CA ARG A 113 14.54 -23.05 1.14
C ARG A 113 15.45 -23.01 2.38
N PRO A 114 16.77 -23.27 2.21
CA PRO A 114 17.71 -23.31 3.34
C PRO A 114 17.87 -21.95 4.03
N SER A 115 17.67 -20.85 3.29
CA SER A 115 17.69 -19.50 3.82
C SER A 115 16.53 -18.69 3.25
N LEU A 116 16.03 -17.78 4.08
CA LEU A 116 15.00 -16.83 3.72
C LEU A 116 15.35 -15.48 4.35
N THR A 117 15.42 -14.44 3.52
CA THR A 117 15.84 -13.12 3.97
C THR A 117 14.73 -12.40 4.74
N ASN A 118 15.10 -11.46 5.61
CA ASN A 118 14.13 -10.63 6.35
C ASN A 118 13.21 -9.87 5.39
N SER A 119 13.75 -9.37 4.26
CA SER A 119 12.97 -8.68 3.24
C SER A 119 11.95 -9.61 2.56
N GLU A 120 12.33 -10.84 2.21
CA GLU A 120 11.40 -11.82 1.64
C GLU A 120 10.30 -12.20 2.63
N LEU A 121 10.65 -12.50 3.88
CA LEU A 121 9.65 -12.76 4.93
C LEU A 121 8.69 -11.59 5.09
N SER A 122 9.21 -10.36 5.11
CA SER A 122 8.40 -9.16 5.24
C SER A 122 7.44 -8.98 4.07
N MET A 123 7.89 -9.25 2.84
CA MET A 123 7.03 -9.23 1.65
C MET A 123 5.93 -10.30 1.74
N PHE A 124 6.25 -11.53 2.15
CA PHE A 124 5.26 -12.59 2.32
C PHE A 124 4.26 -12.27 3.43
N ILE A 125 4.70 -11.76 4.58
CA ILE A 125 3.81 -11.37 5.68
C ILE A 125 2.81 -10.31 5.21
N ASN A 126 3.29 -9.23 4.58
CA ASN A 126 2.40 -8.19 4.06
C ASN A 126 1.42 -8.74 3.00
N ALA A 127 1.90 -9.61 2.11
CA ALA A 127 1.04 -10.20 1.08
C ALA A 127 -0.01 -11.17 1.66
N LEU A 128 0.32 -11.92 2.71
CA LEU A 128 -0.65 -12.77 3.41
C LEU A 128 -1.71 -11.94 4.13
N LEU A 129 -1.31 -10.85 4.80
CA LEU A 129 -2.23 -9.93 5.49
C LEU A 129 -3.27 -9.36 4.52
N VAL A 130 -2.84 -8.86 3.35
CA VAL A 130 -3.78 -8.27 2.37
C VAL A 130 -4.62 -9.30 1.62
N THR A 131 -4.17 -10.57 1.57
CA THR A 131 -4.92 -11.67 0.94
C THR A 131 -5.77 -12.45 1.95
N CYS A 132 -6.01 -11.90 3.14
CA CYS A 132 -6.81 -12.52 4.21
C CYS A 132 -6.29 -13.89 4.68
N HIS A 133 -4.99 -14.16 4.55
CA HIS A 133 -4.35 -15.35 5.10
C HIS A 133 -3.55 -14.98 6.36
N SER A 134 -3.65 -15.79 7.42
CA SER A 134 -2.93 -15.49 8.67
C SER A 134 -1.44 -15.82 8.56
N PRO A 135 -0.52 -14.84 8.65
CA PRO A 135 0.92 -15.11 8.70
C PRO A 135 1.36 -15.71 10.05
N ARG A 136 0.52 -15.62 11.10
CA ARG A 136 0.79 -16.20 12.42
C ARG A 136 0.50 -17.71 12.48
N GLN A 137 -0.35 -18.20 11.58
CA GLN A 137 -0.75 -19.60 11.49
C GLN A 137 -0.70 -20.07 10.02
N PHE A 138 0.45 -19.87 9.38
CA PHE A 138 0.63 -20.23 7.99
C PHE A 138 1.15 -21.67 7.88
N TYR A 139 0.25 -22.63 7.63
CA TYR A 139 0.55 -24.07 7.58
C TYR A 139 1.32 -24.60 8.81
N GLY A 140 0.94 -24.13 10.00
CA GLY A 140 1.59 -24.49 11.26
C GLY A 140 2.83 -23.66 11.61
N ASN A 141 3.27 -22.77 10.72
CA ASN A 141 4.40 -21.88 10.94
C ASN A 141 3.94 -20.46 11.31
N ASN A 142 4.61 -19.87 12.31
CA ASN A 142 4.42 -18.46 12.67
C ASN A 142 5.50 -17.60 12.00
N LEU A 143 5.19 -17.06 10.84
CA LEU A 143 6.10 -16.24 10.05
C LEU A 143 6.45 -14.93 10.73
N VAL A 144 5.49 -14.33 11.43
CA VAL A 144 5.67 -13.07 12.16
C VAL A 144 6.69 -13.23 13.28
N LYS A 145 6.56 -14.31 14.06
CA LYS A 145 7.53 -14.66 15.12
C LYS A 145 8.92 -14.92 14.55
N ARG A 146 9.02 -15.71 13.46
CA ARG A 146 10.30 -15.99 12.79
C ARG A 146 10.99 -14.70 12.31
N LEU A 147 10.23 -13.76 11.72
CA LEU A 147 10.79 -12.47 11.28
C LEU A 147 11.32 -11.68 12.48
N LYS A 148 10.56 -11.62 13.59
CA LYS A 148 10.98 -10.91 14.80
C LYS A 148 12.29 -11.47 15.36
N GLU A 149 12.39 -12.78 15.49
CA GLU A 149 13.60 -13.48 15.95
C GLU A 149 14.79 -13.17 15.04
N GLN A 150 14.62 -13.25 13.71
CA GLN A 150 15.69 -12.90 12.77
C GLN A 150 16.15 -11.45 12.87
N VAL A 151 15.25 -10.51 13.15
CA VAL A 151 15.60 -9.10 13.33
C VAL A 151 16.35 -8.88 14.64
N GLU A 152 15.97 -9.58 15.71
CA GLU A 152 16.64 -9.50 17.01
C GLU A 152 18.03 -10.15 17.01
N GLU A 153 18.20 -11.25 16.27
CA GLU A 153 19.45 -12.01 16.16
C GLU A 153 20.47 -11.39 15.19
N ALA A 154 20.04 -10.64 14.18
CA ALA A 154 20.91 -10.15 13.11
C ALA A 154 22.10 -9.30 13.61
N GLY A 155 22.01 -8.72 14.82
CA GLY A 155 23.06 -7.92 15.46
C GLY A 155 23.35 -6.58 14.79
N ASN A 156 23.15 -6.50 13.48
CA ASN A 156 23.22 -5.33 12.61
C ASN A 156 21.82 -4.94 12.10
N PHE A 157 21.69 -3.69 11.71
CA PHE A 157 20.45 -3.13 11.19
C PHE A 157 19.84 -3.97 10.05
N THR A 158 18.54 -4.23 10.14
CA THR A 158 17.76 -4.96 9.12
C THR A 158 16.81 -4.02 8.39
N HIS A 159 16.66 -4.19 7.07
CA HIS A 159 15.89 -3.30 6.18
C HIS A 159 14.55 -2.81 6.83
N PRO A 160 14.18 -1.51 6.75
CA PRO A 160 13.00 -0.94 7.46
C PRO A 160 11.68 -1.67 7.22
N LEU A 161 11.58 -2.33 6.06
CA LEU A 161 10.47 -3.19 5.68
C LEU A 161 10.12 -4.26 6.73
N ALA A 162 11.10 -4.76 7.49
CA ALA A 162 10.87 -5.74 8.56
C ALA A 162 10.05 -5.13 9.71
N TYR A 163 10.44 -3.95 10.17
CA TYR A 163 9.70 -3.22 11.21
C TYR A 163 8.29 -2.85 10.77
N LEU A 164 8.12 -2.47 9.49
CA LEU A 164 6.80 -2.20 8.90
C LEU A 164 5.94 -3.47 8.85
N ALA A 165 6.49 -4.60 8.41
CA ALA A 165 5.76 -5.87 8.34
C ALA A 165 5.34 -6.37 9.73
N LEU A 166 6.19 -6.22 10.75
CA LEU A 166 5.84 -6.51 12.15
C LEU A 166 4.70 -5.61 12.63
N CYS A 167 4.77 -4.30 12.35
CA CYS A 167 3.71 -3.35 12.69
C CYS A 167 2.37 -3.74 12.04
N ASN A 168 2.37 -3.98 10.73
CA ASN A 168 1.19 -4.38 9.97
C ASN A 168 0.59 -5.71 10.47
N ALA A 169 1.43 -6.61 11.00
CA ALA A 169 1.00 -7.87 11.61
C ALA A 169 0.52 -7.73 13.07
N ASN A 170 0.39 -6.49 13.56
CA ASN A 170 0.09 -6.15 14.95
C ASN A 170 1.05 -6.85 15.93
N GLU A 171 2.35 -6.86 15.60
CA GLU A 171 3.40 -7.42 16.44
C GLU A 171 4.20 -6.31 17.13
N SER A 172 4.65 -6.63 18.34
CA SER A 172 5.54 -5.78 19.11
C SER A 172 6.89 -5.63 18.40
N TRP A 173 7.39 -4.39 18.33
CA TRP A 173 8.70 -4.13 17.77
C TRP A 173 9.83 -4.71 18.63
N PRO A 174 10.95 -5.13 18.01
CA PRO A 174 12.19 -5.45 18.72
C PRO A 174 12.65 -4.30 19.60
N LEU A 175 13.31 -4.61 20.72
CA LEU A 175 13.80 -3.59 21.67
C LEU A 175 14.73 -2.55 21.04
N LYS A 176 15.53 -2.96 20.04
CA LYS A 176 16.47 -2.09 19.32
C LYS A 176 15.83 -1.33 18.13
N ALA A 177 14.55 -1.52 17.85
CA ALA A 177 13.90 -0.93 16.67
C ALA A 177 14.06 0.59 16.59
N THR A 178 13.89 1.29 17.70
CA THR A 178 14.00 2.76 17.73
C THR A 178 15.43 3.23 17.49
N SER A 179 16.43 2.60 18.11
CA SER A 179 17.85 2.94 17.86
C SER A 179 18.25 2.67 16.42
N ASP A 180 17.79 1.53 15.88
CA ASP A 180 18.04 1.08 14.53
C ASP A 180 17.48 2.06 13.49
N ILE A 181 16.20 2.43 13.62
CA ILE A 181 15.54 3.38 12.71
C ILE A 181 16.16 4.78 12.83
N ASN A 182 16.49 5.24 14.04
CA ASN A 182 17.14 6.55 14.23
C ASN A 182 18.54 6.59 13.60
N SER A 183 19.31 5.50 13.69
CA SER A 183 20.62 5.43 13.03
C SER A 183 20.50 5.63 11.51
N ILE A 184 19.44 5.10 10.89
CA ILE A 184 19.11 5.29 9.48
C ILE A 184 18.82 6.74 9.12
N LEU A 185 17.98 7.42 9.91
CA LEU A 185 17.57 8.79 9.64
C LEU A 185 18.73 9.76 9.81
N SER A 186 19.65 9.43 10.71
CA SER A 186 20.89 10.20 10.93
C SER A 186 22.03 9.83 9.98
N SER A 187 21.95 8.69 9.29
CA SER A 187 22.97 8.27 8.33
C SER A 187 22.87 9.09 7.04
N SER A 188 24.01 9.49 6.48
CA SER A 188 24.11 10.18 5.18
C SER A 188 23.82 9.25 3.99
N SER A 189 23.20 8.10 4.22
CA SER A 189 22.83 7.13 3.20
C SER A 189 21.84 7.80 2.24
N GLU A 190 22.19 7.89 0.96
CA GLU A 190 21.32 8.48 -0.06
C GLU A 190 20.04 7.65 -0.18
N TYR A 191 18.97 8.10 0.45
CA TYR A 191 17.65 7.54 0.23
C TYR A 191 17.09 8.09 -1.08
N PRO A 192 16.75 7.24 -2.07
CA PRO A 192 16.17 7.68 -3.34
C PRO A 192 14.84 8.43 -3.18
N PHE A 193 14.16 8.28 -2.03
CA PHE A 193 12.91 8.96 -1.72
C PHE A 193 13.10 10.36 -1.08
N VAL A 194 14.31 10.70 -0.63
CA VAL A 194 14.61 12.03 -0.03
C VAL A 194 15.06 13.02 -1.11
N LYS A 195 15.62 12.54 -2.22
CA LYS A 195 15.76 13.37 -3.42
C LYS A 195 14.50 13.20 -4.25
N GLY A 196 13.75 14.28 -4.45
CA GLY A 196 12.60 14.36 -5.38
C GLY A 196 13.00 14.14 -6.84
N ILE A 197 13.63 13.02 -7.15
CA ILE A 197 13.86 12.54 -8.51
C ILE A 197 12.58 11.80 -8.89
N LEU A 198 11.67 12.59 -9.44
CA LEU A 198 10.56 12.12 -10.26
C LEU A 198 11.13 11.15 -11.31
N PHE A 199 10.66 9.91 -11.31
CA PHE A 199 10.77 9.01 -12.46
C PHE A 199 9.70 9.37 -13.48
#